data_AF-A0A540VA63-F1
#
_entry.id   AF-A0A540VA63-F1
#
_cell.length_a   1.000
_cell.length_b   1.000
_cell.length_c   1.000
_cell.angle_alpha   90.00
_cell.angle_beta   90.00
_cell.angle_gamma   90.00
#
_symmetry.space_group_name_H-M   'P 1'
#
loop_
_entity.id
_entity.type
_entity.pdbx_description
1 polymer ?
#
loop_
_entity_poly.entity_id
_entity_poly.type
_entity_poly.pdbx_seq_one_letter_code
_entity_poly.pdbx_strand_id
1 'polypeptide(L)'
;MNNDLKNAIEIIIANADKADLLVQQADKIGKQLVSYPKREDRLSTSQIRALFGEVRQIEAQWNMGGQNAQQAFRRLVLLKPKLAYRARKERKPGVETLAEILIYAVDQVILEPDAVQRHSRFRHFVDFFEAILAYHKAHGGN
;
A
#
# COMPACT_ATOMS: atom_id res chain seq x y z
N MET A 1 2.14 12.07 6.84
CA MET A 1 0.68 11.87 6.55
C MET A 1 -0.23 12.61 7.55
N ASN A 2 -1.34 13.24 7.10
CA ASN A 2 -2.30 13.95 7.97
C ASN A 2 -3.36 13.01 8.61
N ASN A 3 -4.14 13.51 9.57
CA ASN A 3 -5.14 12.71 10.30
C ASN A 3 -6.31 12.26 9.43
N ASP A 4 -6.76 13.08 8.48
CA ASP A 4 -7.87 12.73 7.60
C ASP A 4 -7.55 11.52 6.72
N LEU A 5 -6.33 11.47 6.17
CA LEU A 5 -5.88 10.34 5.36
C LEU A 5 -5.69 9.08 6.23
N LYS A 6 -5.19 9.21 7.46
CA LYS A 6 -5.11 8.08 8.39
C LYS A 6 -6.49 7.45 8.65
N ASN A 7 -7.47 8.27 9.03
CA ASN A 7 -8.84 7.82 9.26
C ASN A 7 -9.44 7.19 8.00
N ALA A 8 -9.22 7.78 6.82
CA ALA A 8 -9.69 7.20 5.57
C ALA A 8 -9.08 5.82 5.30
N ILE A 9 -7.76 5.65 5.53
CA ILE A 9 -7.10 4.34 5.37
C ILE A 9 -7.67 3.31 6.34
N GLU A 10 -7.89 3.67 7.61
CA GLU A 10 -8.53 2.76 8.59
C GLU A 10 -9.89 2.26 8.10
N ILE A 11 -10.74 3.19 7.65
CA ILE A 11 -12.06 2.88 7.14
C ILE A 11 -11.98 1.99 5.89
N ILE A 12 -11.11 2.33 4.93
CA ILE A 12 -10.93 1.57 3.69
C ILE A 12 -10.47 0.13 3.99
N ILE A 13 -9.48 -0.03 4.87
CA ILE A 13 -8.91 -1.35 5.15
C ILE A 13 -9.89 -2.21 5.95
N ALA A 14 -10.64 -1.62 6.89
CA ALA A 14 -11.56 -2.37 7.73
C ALA A 14 -12.88 -2.76 7.03
N ASN A 15 -13.32 -2.04 5.99
CA ASN A 15 -14.69 -2.16 5.47
C ASN A 15 -14.74 -2.35 3.94
N ALA A 16 -15.37 -3.44 3.50
CA ALA A 16 -15.49 -3.78 2.08
C ALA A 16 -16.44 -2.85 1.30
N ASP A 17 -17.41 -2.21 1.97
CA ASP A 17 -18.42 -1.34 1.36
C ASP A 17 -17.91 0.08 1.07
N LYS A 18 -16.61 0.35 1.29
CA LYS A 18 -15.99 1.67 1.15
C LYS A 18 -15.21 1.84 -0.15
N ALA A 19 -15.66 1.16 -1.21
CA ALA A 19 -15.04 1.23 -2.54
C ALA A 19 -14.95 2.67 -3.08
N ASP A 20 -16.00 3.49 -2.92
CA ASP A 20 -15.98 4.88 -3.39
C ASP A 20 -14.91 5.71 -2.67
N LEU A 21 -14.76 5.52 -1.35
CA LEU A 21 -13.73 6.20 -0.57
C LEU A 21 -12.33 5.70 -0.96
N LEU A 22 -12.17 4.40 -1.18
CA LEU A 22 -10.93 3.79 -1.67
C LEU A 22 -10.49 4.45 -2.97
N VAL A 23 -11.38 4.50 -3.96
CA VAL A 23 -11.11 5.10 -5.29
C VAL A 23 -10.74 6.58 -5.15
N GLN A 24 -11.50 7.35 -4.38
CA GLN A 24 -11.22 8.77 -4.16
C GLN A 24 -9.86 9.03 -3.50
N GLN A 25 -9.48 8.24 -2.49
CA GLN A 25 -8.19 8.40 -1.83
C GLN A 25 -7.04 7.92 -2.70
N ALA A 26 -7.22 6.80 -3.40
CA ALA A 26 -6.22 6.29 -4.34
C ALA A 26 -5.92 7.29 -5.47
N ASP A 27 -6.95 7.97 -5.99
CA ASP A 27 -6.79 9.04 -6.99
C ASP A 27 -5.96 10.21 -6.45
N LYS A 28 -6.33 10.73 -5.26
CA LYS A 28 -5.60 11.82 -4.60
C LYS A 28 -4.14 11.46 -4.34
N ILE A 29 -3.88 10.25 -3.85
CA ILE A 29 -2.52 9.76 -3.59
C ILE A 29 -1.76 9.61 -4.90
N GLY A 30 -2.34 8.95 -5.91
CA GLY A 30 -1.72 8.77 -7.23
C GLY A 30 -1.28 10.11 -7.84
N LYS A 31 -2.14 11.13 -7.74
CA LYS A 31 -1.84 12.49 -8.17
C LYS A 31 -0.73 13.14 -7.35
N GLN A 32 -0.78 13.01 -6.02
CA GLN A 32 0.25 13.56 -5.12
C GLN A 32 1.64 13.02 -5.48
N LEU A 33 1.75 11.72 -5.73
CA LEU A 33 3.01 11.03 -6.01
C LEU A 33 3.73 11.50 -7.29
N VAL A 34 3.00 12.13 -8.23
CA VAL A 34 3.57 12.72 -9.46
C VAL A 34 3.69 14.24 -9.40
N SER A 35 3.15 14.88 -8.37
CA SER A 35 3.03 16.35 -8.27
C SER A 35 4.25 17.04 -7.63
N TYR A 36 5.28 16.30 -7.23
CA TYR A 36 6.50 16.90 -6.69
C TYR A 36 7.18 17.82 -7.72
N PRO A 37 7.68 19.01 -7.31
CA PRO A 37 8.21 20.01 -8.24
C PRO A 37 9.37 19.47 -9.08
N LYS A 38 10.32 18.78 -8.44
CA LYS A 38 11.45 18.14 -9.09
C LYS A 38 11.06 16.76 -9.59
N ARG A 39 11.52 16.38 -10.78
CA ARG A 39 11.17 15.07 -11.37
C ARG A 39 11.80 13.92 -10.60
N GLU A 40 13.01 14.10 -10.11
CA GLU A 40 13.75 13.12 -9.31
C GLU A 40 13.09 12.82 -7.96
N ASP A 41 12.28 13.74 -7.42
CA ASP A 41 11.55 13.57 -6.16
C ASP A 41 10.27 12.73 -6.34
N ARG A 42 9.80 12.57 -7.57
CA ARG A 42 8.59 11.82 -7.90
C ARG A 42 8.85 10.32 -7.81
N LEU A 43 7.79 9.59 -7.49
CA LEU A 43 7.80 8.13 -7.55
C LEU A 43 7.79 7.67 -9.02
N SER A 44 8.75 6.85 -9.43
CA SER A 44 8.76 6.28 -10.79
C SER A 44 7.81 5.10 -10.90
N THR A 45 7.35 4.79 -12.12
CA THR A 45 6.48 3.63 -12.33
C THR A 45 7.19 2.32 -12.02
N SER A 46 8.49 2.23 -12.30
CA SER A 46 9.29 1.04 -11.97
C SER A 46 9.36 0.78 -10.46
N GLN A 47 9.50 1.84 -9.65
CA GLN A 47 9.55 1.72 -8.18
C GLN A 47 8.22 1.20 -7.61
N ILE A 48 7.10 1.81 -8.00
CA ILE A 48 5.78 1.40 -7.50
C ILE A 48 5.39 0.01 -7.98
N ARG A 49 5.69 -0.36 -9.23
CA ARG A 49 5.44 -1.71 -9.76
C ARG A 49 6.28 -2.77 -9.07
N ALA A 50 7.55 -2.48 -8.79
CA ALA A 50 8.42 -3.41 -8.06
C ALA A 50 7.87 -3.69 -6.64
N LEU A 51 7.36 -2.67 -5.96
CA LEU A 51 6.69 -2.81 -4.67
C LEU A 51 5.39 -3.60 -4.77
N PHE A 52 4.54 -3.26 -5.75
CA PHE A 52 3.27 -3.97 -5.96
C PHE A 52 3.49 -5.44 -6.32
N GLY A 53 4.51 -5.77 -7.11
CA GLY A 53 4.89 -7.14 -7.42
C GLY A 53 5.27 -7.95 -6.17
N GLU A 54 5.98 -7.34 -5.21
CA GLU A 54 6.29 -8.00 -3.93
C GLU A 54 5.00 -8.26 -3.12
N VAL A 55 4.06 -7.32 -3.12
CA VAL A 55 2.74 -7.50 -2.47
C VAL A 55 1.92 -8.60 -3.15
N ARG A 56 1.87 -8.65 -4.48
CA ARG A 56 1.20 -9.72 -5.24
C ARG A 56 1.79 -11.09 -4.96
N GLN A 57 3.11 -11.19 -4.77
CA GLN A 57 3.74 -12.46 -4.36
C GLN A 57 3.35 -12.88 -2.95
N ILE A 58 3.22 -11.92 -2.01
CA ILE A 58 2.71 -12.19 -0.66
C ILE A 58 1.26 -12.66 -0.75
N GLU A 59 0.44 -11.99 -1.56
CA GLU A 59 -0.96 -12.36 -1.78
C GLU A 59 -1.12 -13.76 -2.35
N ALA A 60 -0.37 -14.10 -3.40
CA ALA A 60 -0.39 -15.43 -3.99
C ALA A 60 -0.05 -16.51 -2.96
N GLN A 61 0.99 -16.28 -2.14
CA GLN A 61 1.37 -17.21 -1.07
C GLN A 61 0.31 -17.25 0.05
N TRP A 62 -0.33 -16.12 0.36
CA TRP A 62 -1.40 -16.06 1.36
C TRP A 62 -2.57 -16.96 0.97
N ASN A 63 -3.00 -16.87 -0.29
CA ASN A 63 -4.16 -17.58 -0.82
C ASN A 63 -3.96 -19.10 -0.92
N MET A 64 -2.72 -19.60 -0.79
CA MET A 64 -2.43 -21.04 -0.70
C MET A 64 -2.88 -21.66 0.63
N GLY A 65 -3.16 -20.85 1.67
CA GLY A 65 -3.62 -21.33 2.96
C GLY A 65 -2.56 -22.05 3.82
N GLY A 66 -2.99 -22.55 4.98
CA GLY A 66 -2.13 -23.33 5.88
C GLY A 66 -0.81 -22.66 6.25
N GLN A 67 0.30 -23.41 6.17
CA GLN A 67 1.65 -22.89 6.46
C GLN A 67 2.08 -21.76 5.51
N ASN A 68 1.59 -21.75 4.26
CA ASN A 68 1.90 -20.68 3.30
C ASN A 68 1.28 -19.35 3.73
N ALA A 69 0.04 -19.36 4.23
CA ALA A 69 -0.60 -18.16 4.77
C ALA A 69 0.17 -17.58 5.96
N GLN A 70 0.66 -18.43 6.86
CA GLN A 70 1.48 -17.99 7.99
C GLN A 70 2.81 -17.35 7.54
N GLN A 71 3.47 -17.93 6.54
CA GLN A 71 4.68 -17.37 5.96
C GLN A 71 4.41 -16.05 5.22
N ALA A 72 3.31 -15.97 4.47
CA ALA A 72 2.87 -14.74 3.80
C ALA A 72 2.59 -13.63 4.82
N PHE A 73 1.91 -13.94 5.93
CA PHE A 73 1.72 -12.99 7.02
C PHE A 73 3.03 -12.49 7.60
N ARG A 74 4.00 -13.38 7.85
CA ARG A 74 5.36 -12.98 8.27
C ARG A 74 6.02 -12.05 7.24
N ARG A 75 5.89 -12.34 5.94
CA ARG A 75 6.42 -11.49 4.87
C ARG A 75 5.75 -10.12 4.83
N LEU A 76 4.44 -10.04 5.07
CA LEU A 76 3.69 -8.79 5.17
C LEU A 76 4.21 -7.94 6.34
N VAL A 77 4.41 -8.53 7.52
CA VAL A 77 5.01 -7.84 8.69
C VAL A 77 6.40 -7.28 8.34
N LEU A 78 7.23 -8.09 7.67
CA LEU A 78 8.58 -7.70 7.25
C LEU A 78 8.61 -6.72 6.06
N LEU A 79 7.47 -6.44 5.42
CA LEU A 79 7.37 -5.41 4.39
C LEU A 79 7.60 -4.02 4.98
N LYS A 80 7.17 -3.78 6.23
CA LYS A 80 7.35 -2.48 6.92
C LYS A 80 8.80 -2.02 6.99
N PRO A 81 9.76 -2.78 7.57
CA PRO A 81 11.17 -2.36 7.59
C PRO A 81 11.79 -2.25 6.19
N LYS A 82 11.36 -3.07 5.23
CA LYS A 82 11.81 -2.97 3.83
C LYS A 82 11.37 -1.64 3.19
N LEU A 83 10.12 -1.23 3.39
CA LEU A 83 9.59 0.05 2.93
C LEU A 83 10.34 1.21 3.55
N ALA A 84 10.54 1.19 4.87
CA ALA A 84 11.29 2.22 5.59
C ALA A 84 12.73 2.35 5.08
N TYR A 85 13.41 1.22 4.85
CA TYR A 85 14.75 1.22 4.27
C TYR A 85 14.78 1.79 2.85
N ARG A 86 13.84 1.38 1.97
CA ARG A 86 13.77 1.91 0.60
C ARG A 86 13.54 3.41 0.58
N ALA A 87 12.62 3.92 1.42
CA ALA A 87 12.38 5.35 1.59
C ALA A 87 13.68 6.10 1.94
N ARG A 88 14.41 5.61 2.96
CA ARG A 88 15.69 6.21 3.38
C ARG A 88 16.82 6.09 2.35
N LYS A 89 16.85 4.99 1.60
CA LYS A 89 17.87 4.72 0.58
C LYS A 89 17.69 5.63 -0.64
N GLU A 90 16.46 5.76 -1.15
CA GLU A 90 16.16 6.56 -2.33
C GLU A 90 16.23 8.06 -2.04
N ARG A 91 15.88 8.50 -0.81
CA ARG A 91 15.83 9.91 -0.40
C ARG A 91 14.96 10.77 -1.32
N LYS A 92 13.84 10.20 -1.77
CA LYS A 92 12.87 10.83 -2.66
C LYS A 92 11.55 11.03 -1.93
N PRO A 93 11.02 12.26 -1.84
CA PRO A 93 9.75 12.55 -1.18
C PRO A 93 8.57 11.68 -1.62
N GLY A 94 8.47 11.35 -2.92
CA GLY A 94 7.42 10.46 -3.44
C GLY A 94 7.55 9.02 -2.94
N VAL A 95 8.78 8.51 -2.80
CA VAL A 95 9.04 7.17 -2.24
C VAL A 95 8.75 7.15 -0.75
N GLU A 96 9.16 8.18 -0.02
CA GLU A 96 8.88 8.35 1.41
C GLU A 96 7.37 8.40 1.67
N THR A 97 6.64 9.19 0.87
CA THR A 97 5.18 9.34 1.00
C THR A 97 4.46 8.01 0.74
N LEU A 98 4.80 7.29 -0.33
CA LEU A 98 4.20 5.97 -0.57
C LEU A 98 4.53 5.01 0.59
N ALA A 99 5.78 5.00 1.06
CA ALA A 99 6.19 4.11 2.15
C ALA A 99 5.42 4.39 3.44
N GLU A 100 5.23 5.66 3.82
CA GLU A 100 4.42 6.05 4.99
C GLU A 100 2.98 5.51 4.89
N ILE A 101 2.34 5.70 3.72
CA ILE A 101 0.95 5.26 3.48
C ILE A 101 0.85 3.74 3.58
N LEU A 102 1.74 3.01 2.90
CA LEU A 102 1.71 1.54 2.87
C LEU A 102 2.04 0.94 4.23
N ILE A 103 2.99 1.50 4.97
CA ILE A 103 3.31 1.05 6.34
C ILE A 103 2.07 1.16 7.22
N TYR A 104 1.36 2.30 7.16
CA TYR A 104 0.15 2.51 7.94
C TYR A 104 -0.98 1.56 7.54
N ALA A 105 -1.21 1.38 6.24
CA ALA A 105 -2.23 0.46 5.74
C ALA A 105 -1.93 -1.00 6.14
N VAL A 106 -0.66 -1.40 6.11
CA VAL A 106 -0.20 -2.72 6.59
C VAL A 106 -0.46 -2.89 8.09
N ASP A 107 -0.30 -1.84 8.90
CA ASP A 107 -0.64 -1.89 10.33
C ASP A 107 -2.13 -2.17 10.55
N GLN A 108 -3.02 -1.60 9.74
CA GLN A 108 -4.45 -1.89 9.81
C GLN A 108 -4.80 -3.35 9.52
N VAL A 109 -3.95 -4.06 8.77
CA VAL A 109 -4.08 -5.49 8.55
C VAL A 109 -3.51 -6.28 9.74
N ILE A 110 -2.28 -5.98 10.16
CA ILE A 110 -1.56 -6.76 11.18
C ILE A 110 -2.21 -6.67 12.56
N LEU A 111 -2.79 -5.52 12.90
CA LEU A 111 -3.41 -5.28 14.21
C LEU A 111 -4.77 -5.96 14.37
N GLU A 112 -5.36 -6.51 13.30
CA GLU A 112 -6.63 -7.25 13.38
C GLU A 112 -6.40 -8.63 14.03
N PRO A 113 -6.93 -8.90 15.23
CA PRO A 113 -6.71 -10.17 15.93
C PRO A 113 -7.43 -11.34 15.26
N ASP A 114 -8.60 -11.13 14.67
CA ASP A 114 -9.38 -12.20 14.05
C ASP A 114 -8.79 -12.59 12.68
N ALA A 115 -8.57 -13.89 12.46
CA ALA A 115 -7.91 -14.37 11.25
C ALA A 115 -8.76 -14.18 9.98
N VAL A 116 -10.08 -14.28 10.08
CA VAL A 116 -11.01 -14.13 8.95
C VAL A 116 -11.11 -12.65 8.55
N GLN A 117 -11.27 -11.77 9.53
CA GLN A 117 -11.27 -10.33 9.32
C GLN A 117 -9.90 -9.87 8.80
N ARG A 118 -8.80 -10.37 9.34
CA ARG A 118 -7.44 -10.06 8.86
C ARG A 118 -7.25 -10.43 7.40
N HIS A 119 -7.75 -11.59 6.98
CA HIS A 119 -7.71 -11.98 5.57
C HIS A 119 -8.47 -10.99 4.69
N SER A 120 -9.66 -10.56 5.13
CA SER A 120 -10.46 -9.55 4.42
C SER A 120 -9.74 -8.19 4.35
N ARG A 121 -9.17 -7.72 5.46
CA ARG A 121 -8.37 -6.49 5.52
C ARG A 121 -7.15 -6.56 4.61
N PHE A 122 -6.48 -7.71 4.53
CA PHE A 122 -5.35 -7.90 3.63
C PHE A 122 -5.76 -7.77 2.17
N ARG A 123 -6.93 -8.31 1.78
CA ARG A 123 -7.48 -8.11 0.43
C ARG A 123 -7.74 -6.64 0.14
N HIS A 124 -8.40 -5.92 1.06
CA HIS A 124 -8.66 -4.48 0.89
C HIS A 124 -7.35 -3.67 0.78
N PHE A 125 -6.29 -4.06 1.50
CA PHE A 125 -4.97 -3.47 1.34
C PHE A 125 -4.40 -3.67 -0.07
N VAL A 126 -4.50 -4.87 -0.62
CA VAL A 126 -4.06 -5.15 -2.00
C VAL A 126 -4.85 -4.31 -3.00
N ASP A 127 -6.18 -4.28 -2.88
CA ASP A 127 -7.06 -3.50 -3.75
C ASP A 127 -6.73 -1.99 -3.69
N PHE A 128 -6.53 -1.47 -2.48
CA PHE A 128 -6.15 -0.08 -2.28
C PHE A 128 -4.80 0.25 -2.91
N PHE A 129 -3.79 -0.64 -2.74
CA PHE A 129 -2.49 -0.42 -3.34
C PHE A 129 -2.53 -0.53 -4.87
N GLU A 130 -3.32 -1.47 -5.41
CA GLU A 130 -3.55 -1.60 -6.86
C GLU A 130 -4.20 -0.32 -7.42
N ALA A 131 -5.20 0.23 -6.73
CA ALA A 131 -5.82 1.48 -7.14
C ALA A 131 -4.83 2.66 -7.12
N ILE A 132 -3.98 2.77 -6.09
CA ILE A 132 -2.93 3.82 -6.05
C ILE A 132 -1.98 3.67 -7.25
N LEU A 133 -1.56 2.44 -7.57
CA LEU A 133 -0.71 2.16 -8.72
C LEU A 133 -1.39 2.57 -10.04
N ALA A 134 -2.67 2.22 -10.20
CA ALA A 134 -3.44 2.56 -11.39
C ALA A 134 -3.56 4.08 -11.58
N TYR A 135 -3.93 4.81 -10.51
CA TYR A 135 -4.05 6.27 -10.56
C TYR A 135 -2.72 6.99 -10.69
N HIS A 136 -1.65 6.51 -10.04
CA HIS A 136 -0.29 7.01 -10.29
C HIS A 136 0.06 6.95 -11.77
N LYS A 137 -0.27 5.82 -12.44
CA LYS A 137 -0.04 5.70 -13.88
C LYS A 137 -0.95 6.61 -14.70
N ALA A 138 -2.22 6.73 -14.34
CA ALA A 138 -3.19 7.58 -15.01
C ALA A 138 -2.81 9.06 -14.97
N HIS A 139 -2.21 9.53 -13.86
CA HIS A 139 -1.70 10.90 -13.71
C HIS A 139 -0.34 11.15 -14.38
N GLY A 140 0.15 10.22 -15.20
CA GLY A 140 1.38 10.39 -15.96
C GLY A 140 2.65 9.94 -15.23
N GLY A 141 2.53 9.06 -14.24
CA GLY A 141 3.68 8.36 -13.67
C GLY A 141 4.54 7.71 -14.77
N ASN A 142 5.86 7.92 -14.72
CA ASN A 142 6.82 7.38 -15.68
C ASN A 142 7.76 6.38 -15.02
#